data_AF-A0A654B0S0-F1
#
_entry.id   AF-A0A654B0S0-F1
#
_cell.length_a   1.000
_cell.length_b   1.000
_cell.length_c   1.000
_cell.angle_alpha   90.00
_cell.angle_beta   90.00
_cell.angle_gamma   90.00
#
_symmetry.space_group_name_H-M   'P 1'
#
loop_
_entity.id
_entity.type
_entity.pdbx_description
1 polymer ?
#
loop_
_entity_poly.entity_id
_entity_poly.type
_entity_poly.pdbx_seq_one_letter_code
_entity_poly.pdbx_strand_id
1 'polypeptide(L)'
;MGDAPSAIGGSISGQTGLDTGLARAATKQNLDKAAQQFESVFTGMMLKSMRQAKLADPLIDSKAMDTFRDMSDQKVVQNMAEHHPLGIGQAMSKFLAQSQPEMGTAADGAAAATPKP
;
A
#
# COMPACT_ATOMS: atom_id res chain seq x y z
N MET A 1 55.01 -10.12 19.32
CA MET A 1 54.00 -11.09 19.74
C MET A 1 52.88 -10.30 20.43
N GLY A 2 51.77 -9.92 19.80
CA GLY A 2 51.28 -10.15 18.46
C GLY A 2 50.23 -9.09 18.11
N ASP A 3 49.96 -9.00 16.82
CA ASP A 3 48.89 -8.25 16.17
C ASP A 3 47.49 -8.51 16.73
N ALA A 4 46.65 -7.47 16.72
CA ALA A 4 45.26 -7.56 16.24
C ALA A 4 44.67 -6.14 16.02
N PRO A 5 44.28 -5.78 14.78
CA PRO A 5 43.52 -4.57 14.49
C PRO A 5 42.02 -4.86 14.68
N SER A 6 41.34 -4.13 15.57
CA SER A 6 39.89 -4.26 15.73
C SER A 6 39.15 -3.04 15.18
N ALA A 7 38.64 -3.25 13.96
CA ALA A 7 37.39 -2.77 13.42
C ALA A 7 37.10 -1.25 13.47
N ILE A 8 37.41 -0.61 12.33
CA ILE A 8 36.58 0.44 11.73
C ILE A 8 35.14 -0.06 11.54
N GLY A 9 34.31 0.05 12.58
CA GLY A 9 32.86 -0.08 12.50
C GLY A 9 32.26 1.25 12.03
N GLY A 10 32.46 1.60 10.76
CA GLY A 10 31.80 2.74 10.16
C GLY A 10 30.28 2.57 10.28
N SER A 11 29.63 3.53 10.93
CA SER A 11 28.19 3.72 10.85
C SER A 11 27.83 3.97 9.39
N ILE A 12 27.48 2.91 8.68
CA ILE A 12 26.70 2.95 7.45
C ILE A 12 25.31 3.49 7.79
N SER A 13 25.23 4.80 8.03
CA SER A 13 23.98 5.53 7.90
C SER A 13 23.45 5.21 6.51
N GLY A 14 22.31 4.52 6.47
CA GLY A 14 21.57 4.19 5.24
C GLY A 14 21.23 5.46 4.48
N GLN A 15 22.17 5.90 3.65
CA GLN A 15 21.96 6.86 2.57
C GLN A 15 21.83 6.08 1.27
N THR A 16 20.97 5.07 1.28
CA THR A 16 20.43 4.55 0.02
C THR A 16 19.24 5.44 -0.28
N GLY A 17 19.25 6.16 -1.41
CA GLY A 17 18.15 7.03 -1.87
C GLY A 17 16.77 6.34 -2.01
N LEU A 18 16.66 5.07 -1.59
CA LEU A 18 15.45 4.35 -1.26
C LEU A 18 14.68 5.04 -0.13
N ASP A 19 15.34 5.55 0.91
CA ASP A 19 14.67 6.16 2.07
C ASP A 19 14.00 7.49 1.69
N THR A 20 14.70 8.30 0.88
CA THR A 20 14.14 9.53 0.31
C THR A 20 13.09 9.24 -0.78
N GLY A 21 13.25 8.15 -1.52
CA GLY A 21 12.28 7.70 -2.54
C GLY A 21 10.98 7.20 -1.93
N LEU A 22 11.05 6.43 -0.84
CA LEU A 22 9.91 5.97 -0.05
C LEU A 22 9.26 7.13 0.69
N ALA A 23 10.04 8.03 1.31
CA ALA A 23 9.50 9.21 1.98
C ALA A 23 8.77 10.16 1.02
N ARG A 24 9.29 10.36 -0.21
CA ARG A 24 8.61 11.16 -1.25
C ARG A 24 7.40 10.42 -1.85
N ALA A 25 7.47 9.09 -1.96
CA ALA A 25 6.36 8.26 -2.41
C ALA A 25 5.28 8.12 -1.33
N ALA A 26 5.59 8.35 -0.06
CA ALA A 26 4.70 8.18 1.08
C ALA A 26 4.10 9.51 1.58
N THR A 27 3.96 10.50 0.70
CA THR A 27 2.98 11.57 0.90
C THR A 27 1.63 10.93 1.24
N LYS A 28 0.92 11.47 2.23
CA LYS A 28 -0.40 10.99 2.66
C LYS A 28 -1.35 10.67 1.49
N GLN A 29 -1.34 11.50 0.44
CA GLN A 29 -2.15 11.29 -0.77
C GLN A 29 -1.78 10.02 -1.56
N ASN A 30 -0.51 9.64 -1.60
CA ASN A 30 -0.06 8.42 -2.26
C ASN A 30 -0.35 7.17 -1.42
N LEU A 31 -0.24 7.28 -0.09
CA LEU A 31 -0.68 6.23 0.83
C LEU A 31 -2.19 6.00 0.73
N ASP A 32 -2.98 7.07 0.65
CA ASP A 32 -4.44 6.98 0.49
C ASP A 32 -4.83 6.33 -0.86
N LYS A 33 -4.13 6.64 -1.95
CA LYS A 33 -4.31 5.98 -3.26
C LYS A 33 -3.89 4.51 -3.23
N ALA A 34 -2.73 4.21 -2.63
CA ALA A 34 -2.25 2.83 -2.50
C ALA A 34 -3.20 1.98 -1.65
N ALA A 35 -3.75 2.57 -0.59
CA ALA A 35 -4.78 1.97 0.25
C ALA A 35 -6.06 1.63 -0.51
N GLN A 36 -6.55 2.52 -1.38
CA GLN A 36 -7.72 2.25 -2.24
C GLN A 36 -7.46 1.09 -3.23
N GLN A 37 -6.26 1.05 -3.82
CA GLN A 37 -5.87 -0.04 -4.72
C GLN A 37 -5.75 -1.37 -3.97
N PHE A 38 -5.17 -1.36 -2.77
CA PHE A 38 -5.11 -2.53 -1.91
C PHE A 38 -6.50 -3.05 -1.53
N GLU A 39 -7.41 -2.16 -1.14
CA GLU A 39 -8.79 -2.52 -0.79
C GLU A 39 -9.55 -3.12 -1.97
N SER A 40 -9.31 -2.63 -3.18
CA SER A 40 -9.86 -3.23 -4.41
C SER A 40 -9.39 -4.68 -4.58
N VAL A 41 -8.08 -4.93 -4.47
CA VAL A 41 -7.53 -6.29 -4.60
C VAL A 41 -8.09 -7.21 -3.52
N PHE A 42 -8.13 -6.75 -2.26
CA PHE A 42 -8.64 -7.52 -1.14
C PHE A 42 -10.13 -7.84 -1.29
N THR A 43 -10.94 -6.87 -1.70
CA THR A 43 -12.37 -7.07 -1.96
C THR A 43 -12.59 -8.07 -3.11
N GLY A 44 -11.76 -8.02 -4.15
CA GLY A 44 -11.78 -9.02 -5.22
C GLY A 44 -11.43 -10.42 -4.73
N MET A 45 -10.42 -10.56 -3.87
CA MET A 45 -10.08 -11.84 -3.25
C MET A 45 -11.23 -12.36 -2.37
N MET A 46 -11.85 -11.49 -1.57
CA MET A 46 -13.00 -11.84 -0.74
C MET A 46 -14.18 -12.33 -1.59
N LEU A 47 -14.56 -11.58 -2.63
CA LEU A 47 -15.65 -11.94 -3.54
C LEU A 47 -15.37 -13.28 -4.24
N LYS A 48 -14.12 -13.48 -4.68
CA LYS A 48 -13.66 -14.74 -5.26
C LYS A 48 -13.75 -15.90 -4.26
N SER A 49 -13.29 -15.73 -3.03
CA SER A 49 -13.37 -16.74 -1.99
C SER A 49 -14.82 -17.09 -1.62
N MET A 50 -15.71 -16.09 -1.53
CA MET A 50 -17.15 -16.32 -1.31
C MET A 50 -17.79 -17.13 -2.45
N ARG A 51 -17.41 -16.84 -3.70
CA ARG A 51 -17.89 -17.56 -4.88
C ARG A 51 -17.32 -18.97 -5.00
N GLN A 52 -16.07 -19.16 -4.59
CA GLN A 52 -15.41 -20.47 -4.51
C GLN A 52 -16.00 -21.35 -3.40
N ALA A 53 -16.48 -20.76 -2.31
CA ALA A 53 -17.18 -21.47 -1.22
C ALA A 53 -18.60 -21.96 -1.60
N LYS A 54 -18.91 -22.08 -2.89
CA LYS A 54 -20.22 -22.50 -3.39
C LYS A 54 -20.55 -23.91 -2.91
N LEU A 55 -21.66 -24.05 -2.18
CA LEU A 55 -22.19 -25.33 -1.69
C LEU A 55 -22.95 -26.15 -2.74
N ALA A 56 -22.99 -25.69 -4.00
CA ALA A 56 -23.79 -26.29 -5.06
C ALA A 56 -22.91 -26.65 -6.25
N ASP A 57 -23.06 -27.90 -6.72
CA ASP A 57 -22.35 -28.47 -7.86
C ASP A 57 -22.69 -27.69 -9.15
N PRO A 58 -21.72 -27.00 -9.78
CA PRO A 58 -21.98 -26.22 -10.98
C PRO A 58 -22.12 -27.18 -12.18
N LEU A 59 -23.36 -27.59 -12.47
CA LEU A 59 -23.69 -28.42 -13.64
C LEU A 59 -23.40 -27.76 -15.00
N ILE A 60 -23.09 -26.46 -15.01
CA ILE A 60 -22.72 -25.68 -16.19
C ILE A 60 -21.55 -24.79 -15.81
N ASP A 61 -20.34 -25.32 -15.98
CA ASP A 61 -19.09 -24.58 -15.85
C ASP A 61 -18.40 -24.49 -17.21
N SER A 62 -17.83 -23.33 -17.53
CA SER A 62 -17.15 -23.09 -18.80
C SER A 62 -16.16 -21.95 -18.64
N LYS A 63 -14.93 -22.17 -19.12
CA LYS A 63 -13.83 -21.18 -19.07
C LYS A 63 -14.20 -19.80 -19.62
N ALA A 64 -15.07 -19.74 -20.63
CA ALA A 64 -15.59 -18.48 -21.18
C ALA A 64 -16.47 -17.72 -20.18
N MET A 65 -17.31 -18.44 -19.43
CA MET A 65 -18.17 -17.86 -18.40
C MET A 65 -17.37 -17.39 -17.18
N ASP A 66 -16.33 -18.13 -16.79
CA ASP A 66 -15.40 -17.71 -15.74
C ASP A 66 -14.69 -16.40 -16.10
N THR A 67 -14.18 -16.31 -17.33
CA THR A 67 -13.48 -15.11 -17.79
C THR A 67 -14.43 -13.90 -17.80
N PHE A 68 -15.66 -14.08 -18.28
CA PHE A 68 -16.68 -13.02 -18.26
C PHE A 68 -17.04 -12.60 -16.83
N ARG A 69 -17.21 -13.57 -15.93
CA ARG A 69 -17.46 -13.32 -14.51
C ARG A 69 -16.32 -12.58 -13.83
N ASP A 70 -15.08 -12.98 -14.07
CA ASP A 70 -13.91 -12.33 -13.49
C ASP A 70 -13.85 -10.86 -13.92
N MET A 71 -14.13 -10.55 -15.19
CA MET A 71 -14.20 -9.16 -15.66
C MET A 71 -15.37 -8.38 -15.05
N SER A 72 -16.54 -9.01 -14.90
CA SER A 72 -17.69 -8.41 -14.22
C SER A 72 -17.37 -8.12 -12.75
N ASP A 73 -16.75 -9.07 -12.05
CA ASP A 73 -16.38 -8.94 -10.64
C ASP A 73 -15.33 -7.84 -10.47
N GLN A 74 -14.35 -7.73 -11.38
CA GLN A 74 -13.40 -6.60 -11.38
C GLN A 74 -14.09 -5.23 -11.47
N LYS A 75 -15.12 -5.09 -12.32
CA LYS A 75 -15.87 -3.83 -12.43
C LYS A 75 -16.69 -3.53 -11.17
N VAL A 76 -17.32 -4.55 -10.60
CA VAL A 76 -18.07 -4.42 -9.35
C VAL A 76 -17.15 -3.99 -8.21
N VAL A 77 -15.99 -4.65 -8.08
CA VAL A 77 -14.98 -4.36 -7.06
C VAL A 77 -14.45 -2.94 -7.18
N GLN A 78 -14.13 -2.50 -8.40
CA GLN A 78 -13.66 -1.14 -8.63
C GLN A 78 -14.72 -0.09 -8.24
N ASN A 79 -15.98 -0.31 -8.62
CA ASN A 79 -17.07 0.58 -8.25
C ASN A 79 -17.31 0.60 -6.72
N MET A 80 -17.22 -0.55 -6.06
CA MET A 80 -17.33 -0.65 -4.60
C MET A 80 -16.20 0.09 -3.89
N ALA A 81 -14.95 -0.05 -4.34
CA ALA A 81 -13.82 0.64 -3.75
C ALA A 81 -13.90 2.17 -3.91
N GLU A 82 -14.50 2.66 -4.99
CA GLU A 82 -14.68 4.09 -5.27
C GLU A 82 -15.85 4.71 -4.49
N HIS A 83 -17.00 4.03 -4.42
CA HIS A 83 -18.23 4.60 -3.86
C HIS A 83 -18.56 4.13 -2.45
N HIS A 84 -18.28 2.87 -2.11
CA HIS A 84 -18.61 2.26 -0.81
C HIS A 84 -17.42 1.48 -0.24
N PRO A 85 -16.31 2.17 0.13
CA PRO A 85 -15.16 1.51 0.71
C PRO A 85 -15.54 0.85 2.05
N LEU A 86 -15.07 -0.39 2.26
CA LEU A 86 -15.23 -1.15 3.50
C LEU A 86 -14.36 -0.58 4.64
N GLY A 87 -13.42 0.31 4.32
CA GLY A 87 -12.55 1.00 5.25
C GLY A 87 -11.25 0.26 5.55
N ILE A 88 -11.00 -0.86 4.87
CA ILE A 88 -9.79 -1.68 5.08
C ILE A 88 -8.55 -0.95 4.57
N GLY A 89 -8.67 -0.27 3.42
CA GLY A 89 -7.59 0.56 2.89
C GLY A 89 -7.26 1.72 3.84
N GLN A 90 -8.29 2.38 4.38
CA GLN A 90 -8.12 3.48 5.33
C GLN A 90 -7.44 3.03 6.64
N ALA A 91 -7.81 1.86 7.17
CA ALA A 91 -7.17 1.28 8.34
C ALA A 91 -5.69 0.96 8.08
N MET A 92 -5.36 0.43 6.89
CA MET A 92 -3.99 0.17 6.47
C MET A 92 -3.18 1.46 6.33
N SER A 93 -3.72 2.49 5.66
CA SER A 93 -3.08 3.81 5.53
C SER A 93 -2.74 4.40 6.91
N LYS A 94 -3.70 4.36 7.85
CA LYS A 94 -3.49 4.81 9.23
C LYS A 94 -2.45 3.99 9.98
N PHE A 95 -2.45 2.67 9.83
CA PHE A 95 -1.47 1.79 10.46
C PHE A 95 -0.05 2.08 9.95
N LEU A 96 0.13 2.23 8.63
CA LEU A 96 1.40 2.59 8.02
C LEU A 96 1.87 3.98 8.46
N ALA A 97 0.98 4.98 8.45
CA ALA A 97 1.28 6.33 8.91
C ALA A 97 1.70 6.36 10.39
N GLN A 98 1.03 5.58 11.24
CA GLN A 98 1.36 5.46 12.67
C GLN A 98 2.70 4.75 12.90
N SER A 99 3.05 3.79 12.04
CA SER A 99 4.33 3.07 12.11
C SER A 99 5.54 3.89 11.64
N GLN A 100 5.32 5.05 11.00
CA GLN A 100 6.38 5.94 10.51
C GLN A 100 6.25 7.37 11.09
N PRO A 101 6.65 7.57 12.36
CA PRO A 101 6.52 8.86 13.05
C PRO A 101 7.33 10.01 12.41
N GLU A 102 8.37 9.72 11.63
CA GLU A 102 9.20 10.72 10.91
C GLU A 102 8.48 11.37 9.71
N MET A 103 7.35 10.83 9.24
CA MET A 103 6.59 11.41 8.12
C MET A 103 5.53 12.44 8.53
N GLY A 104 5.25 12.58 9.83
CA GLY A 104 4.30 13.56 10.36
C GLY A 104 4.88 14.96 10.58
N THR A 105 6.20 15.11 10.58
CA THR A 105 6.91 16.35 10.98
C THR A 105 7.56 17.10 9.80
N ALA A 106 7.67 16.49 8.62
CA ALA A 106 8.29 17.13 7.44
C ALA A 106 7.35 18.08 6.68
N ALA A 107 6.07 18.19 7.05
CA ALA A 107 5.10 19.05 6.38
C ALA A 107 5.07 20.51 6.89
N ASP A 108 5.64 20.80 8.07
CA ASP A 108 5.57 22.13 8.70
C ASP A 108 6.85 23.00 8.54
N GLY A 109 7.90 22.49 7.90
CA GLY A 109 9.21 23.16 7.86
C GLY A 109 9.50 24.08 6.66
N ALA A 110 8.65 24.09 5.63
CA ALA A 110 9.02 24.71 4.33
C ALA A 110 8.53 26.15 4.11
N ALA A 111 7.87 26.79 5.09
CA ALA A 111 7.24 28.10 4.92
C ALA A 111 7.95 29.29 5.62
N ALA A 112 9.17 29.10 6.16
CA ALA A 112 9.85 30.17 6.90
C ALA A 112 11.35 30.24 6.60
N ALA A 113 11.73 30.74 5.42
CA ALA A 113 13.01 31.42 5.21
C ALA A 113 13.03 32.13 3.84
N THR A 114 12.35 33.26 3.73
CA THR A 114 12.92 34.37 2.96
C THR A 114 13.86 35.13 3.89
N PRO A 115 15.05 35.51 3.41
CA PRO A 115 15.27 36.94 3.29
C PRO A 115 16.01 37.33 1.99
N LYS A 116 15.49 38.38 1.36
CA LYS A 116 16.17 39.35 0.46
C LYS A 116 16.97 40.34 1.36
N PRO A 117 17.96 41.14 0.91
CA PRO A 117 18.50 41.38 -0.45
C PRO A 117 19.85 40.76 -0.81
#